data_AF-A0A661WQ94-F1
#
_entry.id   AF-A0A661WQ94-F1
#
_cell.length_a   1.000
_cell.length_b   1.000
_cell.length_c   1.000
_cell.angle_alpha   90.00
_cell.angle_beta   90.00
_cell.angle_gamma   90.00
#
_symmetry.space_group_name_H-M   'P 1'
#
loop_
_entity.id
_entity.type
_entity.pdbx_description
1 polymer ?
#
loop_
_entity_poly.entity_id
_entity_poly.type
_entity_poly.pdbx_seq_one_letter_code
_entity_poly.pdbx_strand_id
1 'polypeptide(L)'
;MKKKRLLKATTVVKKWEAAVDKLKKQLTEKCKKTHIVGRPKSMMISKACSRLAKTYAKMAGMKSMGEVKCAADLERRKIPFTYETTTVEYQHKVQHYTPDFDLKDIYIEYKGKLDYETRKKLLAVRATNPDMKIGIVFEKPNNKITKGSKTTYGKWADSKGFLWSDKTVPEEWL
;
A
#
# COMPACT_ATOMS: atom_id res chain seq x y z
N MET A 1 -16.19 -26.09 7.83
CA MET A 1 -14.78 -25.74 7.50
C MET A 1 -13.92 -25.76 8.76
N LYS A 2 -12.91 -26.63 8.87
CA LYS A 2 -12.01 -26.65 10.05
C LYS A 2 -11.08 -25.41 10.01
N LYS A 3 -11.17 -24.51 11.00
CA LYS A 3 -10.19 -23.42 11.14
C LYS A 3 -8.80 -24.04 11.29
N LYS A 4 -7.88 -23.71 10.38
CA LYS A 4 -6.51 -24.23 10.41
C LYS A 4 -5.84 -23.72 11.69
N ARG A 5 -5.40 -24.62 12.57
CA ARG A 5 -4.73 -24.28 13.82
C ARG A 5 -3.41 -23.57 13.50
N LEU A 6 -3.25 -22.35 14.01
CA LEU A 6 -2.01 -21.59 13.88
C LEU A 6 -0.91 -22.24 14.73
N LEU A 7 0.34 -22.12 14.24
CA LEU A 7 1.51 -22.58 14.97
C LEU A 7 1.99 -21.48 15.93
N LYS A 8 2.57 -21.89 17.07
CA LYS A 8 3.28 -20.97 17.97
C LYS A 8 4.42 -20.26 17.24
N ALA A 9 4.64 -18.99 17.53
CA ALA A 9 5.62 -18.17 16.83
C ALA A 9 7.04 -18.76 16.97
N THR A 10 7.41 -19.21 18.16
CA THR A 10 8.66 -19.94 18.44
C THR A 10 8.87 -21.16 17.54
N THR A 11 7.82 -21.93 17.29
CA THR A 11 7.88 -23.12 16.41
C THR A 11 8.07 -22.71 14.95
N VAL A 12 7.40 -21.63 14.53
CA VAL A 12 7.51 -21.10 13.17
C VAL A 12 8.91 -20.57 12.90
N VAL A 13 9.51 -19.82 13.84
CA VAL A 13 10.89 -19.31 13.70
C VAL A 13 11.88 -20.46 13.46
N LYS A 14 11.86 -21.50 14.31
CA LYS A 14 12.76 -22.65 14.19
C LYS A 14 12.62 -23.35 12.83
N LYS A 15 11.39 -23.59 12.39
CA LYS A 15 11.13 -24.25 11.09
C LYS A 15 11.56 -23.36 9.91
N TRP A 16 11.32 -22.05 10.01
CA TRP A 16 11.70 -21.10 8.98
C TRP A 16 13.22 -20.98 8.83
N GLU A 17 13.97 -20.89 9.92
CA GLU A 17 15.43 -20.82 9.91
C GLU A 17 16.05 -22.06 9.25
N ALA A 18 15.63 -23.25 9.67
CA ALA A 18 16.07 -24.51 9.05
C ALA A 18 15.73 -24.57 7.55
N ALA A 19 14.55 -24.09 7.15
CA ALA A 19 14.13 -24.07 5.76
C ALA A 19 14.92 -23.05 4.91
N VAL A 20 15.24 -21.87 5.47
CA VAL A 20 16.07 -20.86 4.83
C VAL A 20 17.48 -21.39 4.61
N ASP A 21 18.08 -22.05 5.61
CA ASP A 21 19.43 -22.62 5.48
C ASP A 21 19.48 -23.72 4.43
N LYS A 22 18.49 -24.62 4.42
CA LYS A 22 18.36 -25.65 3.38
C LYS A 22 18.22 -25.03 2.00
N LEU A 23 17.36 -24.03 1.85
CA LEU A 23 17.11 -23.34 0.58
C LEU A 23 18.37 -22.62 0.06
N LYS A 24 19.09 -21.91 0.95
CA LYS A 24 20.35 -21.25 0.60
C LYS A 24 21.38 -22.27 0.09
N LYS A 25 21.58 -23.39 0.81
CA LYS A 25 22.50 -24.46 0.38
C LYS A 25 22.14 -25.00 -1.00
N GLN A 26 20.87 -25.32 -1.23
CA GLN A 26 20.38 -25.83 -2.52
C GLN A 26 20.56 -24.85 -3.68
N LEU A 27 20.25 -23.56 -3.46
CA LEU A 27 20.37 -22.54 -4.49
C LEU A 27 21.84 -22.22 -4.81
N THR A 28 22.71 -22.16 -3.80
CA THR A 28 24.14 -21.97 -4.00
C THR A 28 24.72 -23.10 -4.86
N GLU A 29 24.38 -24.35 -4.55
CA GLU A 29 24.85 -25.51 -5.31
C GLU A 29 24.32 -25.51 -6.75
N LYS A 30 23.04 -25.19 -6.94
CA LYS A 30 22.45 -25.03 -8.28
C LYS A 30 23.17 -23.95 -9.09
N CYS A 31 23.45 -22.79 -8.48
CA CYS A 31 24.15 -21.69 -9.13
C CYS A 31 25.63 -21.97 -9.45
N LYS A 32 26.27 -22.98 -8.83
CA LYS A 32 27.59 -23.47 -9.25
C LYS A 32 27.49 -24.31 -10.53
N LYS A 33 26.46 -25.14 -10.64
CA LYS A 33 26.24 -26.07 -11.76
C LYS A 33 25.70 -25.39 -13.03
N THR A 34 25.05 -24.25 -12.89
CA THR A 34 24.45 -23.52 -14.02
C THR A 34 25.24 -22.25 -14.32
N HIS A 35 25.72 -22.08 -15.55
CA HIS A 35 26.32 -20.83 -16.04
C HIS A 35 25.21 -19.82 -16.39
N ILE A 36 24.56 -19.24 -15.38
CA ILE A 36 23.49 -18.26 -15.58
C ILE A 36 24.11 -16.89 -15.84
N VAL A 37 24.05 -16.44 -17.08
CA VAL A 37 24.44 -15.08 -17.50
C VAL A 37 23.26 -14.12 -17.26
N GLY A 38 23.52 -12.93 -16.70
CA GLY A 38 22.56 -11.81 -16.71
C GLY A 38 21.67 -11.58 -15.46
N ARG A 39 21.77 -12.37 -14.37
CA ARG A 39 21.10 -12.02 -13.09
C ARG A 39 21.97 -12.35 -11.87
N PRO A 40 22.17 -11.41 -10.92
CA PRO A 40 23.01 -11.67 -9.74
C PRO A 40 22.47 -12.84 -8.90
N LYS A 41 23.35 -13.80 -8.57
CA LYS A 41 23.02 -14.98 -7.73
C LYS A 41 22.37 -14.58 -6.40
N SER A 42 22.88 -13.52 -5.77
CA SER A 42 22.36 -12.94 -4.52
C SER A 42 20.88 -12.54 -4.60
N MET A 43 20.46 -11.95 -5.73
CA MET A 43 19.09 -11.50 -5.96
C MET A 43 18.11 -12.67 -6.07
N MET A 44 18.50 -13.79 -6.70
CA MET A 44 17.65 -14.97 -6.79
C MET A 44 17.44 -15.62 -5.42
N ILE A 45 18.51 -15.78 -4.64
CA ILE A 45 18.47 -16.34 -3.29
C ILE A 45 17.58 -15.46 -2.39
N SER A 46 17.77 -14.14 -2.45
CA SER A 46 16.97 -13.18 -1.68
C SER A 46 15.47 -13.28 -2.00
N LYS A 47 15.09 -13.32 -3.29
CA LYS A 47 13.68 -13.48 -3.70
C LYS A 47 13.07 -14.80 -3.22
N ALA A 48 13.81 -15.89 -3.30
CA ALA A 48 13.33 -17.20 -2.85
C ALA A 48 13.13 -17.22 -1.31
N CYS A 49 14.08 -16.67 -0.55
CA CYS A 49 13.97 -16.54 0.90
C CYS A 49 12.80 -15.63 1.30
N SER A 50 12.55 -14.53 0.57
CA SER A 50 11.42 -13.63 0.81
C SER A 50 10.06 -14.32 0.61
N ARG A 51 9.91 -15.13 -0.44
CA ARG A 51 8.70 -15.95 -0.65
C ARG A 51 8.48 -16.93 0.49
N LEU A 52 9.55 -17.61 0.92
CA LEU A 52 9.50 -18.55 2.04
C LEU A 52 9.07 -17.86 3.34
N ALA A 53 9.64 -16.68 3.64
CA ALA A 53 9.28 -15.90 4.82
C ALA A 53 7.78 -15.59 4.88
N LYS A 54 7.17 -15.18 3.76
CA LYS A 54 5.71 -14.92 3.71
C LYS A 54 4.89 -16.18 4.03
N THR A 55 5.29 -17.34 3.52
CA THR A 55 4.61 -18.61 3.81
C THR A 55 4.65 -18.94 5.30
N TYR A 56 5.81 -18.81 5.93
CA TYR A 56 5.97 -19.11 7.36
C TYR A 56 5.25 -18.10 8.27
N ALA A 57 5.30 -16.81 7.93
CA ALA A 57 4.55 -15.78 8.67
C ALA A 57 3.05 -16.11 8.74
N LYS A 58 2.46 -16.55 7.61
CA LYS A 58 1.07 -16.98 7.53
C LYS A 58 0.76 -18.20 8.40
N MET A 59 1.72 -19.08 8.68
CA MET A 59 1.52 -20.23 9.58
C MET A 59 1.34 -19.82 11.05
N ALA A 60 1.88 -18.67 11.43
CA ALA A 60 1.67 -18.03 12.73
C ALA A 60 0.48 -17.03 12.72
N GLY A 61 -0.13 -16.78 11.56
CA GLY A 61 -1.21 -15.79 11.42
C GLY A 61 -0.73 -14.33 11.40
N MET A 62 0.56 -14.08 11.16
CA MET A 62 1.18 -12.75 11.18
C MET A 62 1.55 -12.29 9.76
N LYS A 63 1.72 -10.99 9.55
CA LYS A 63 1.97 -10.39 8.23
C LYS A 63 3.42 -10.55 7.77
N SER A 64 4.35 -10.68 8.71
CA SER A 64 5.78 -10.81 8.39
C SER A 64 6.56 -11.69 9.36
N MET A 65 7.74 -12.19 8.93
CA MET A 65 8.64 -12.92 9.84
C MET A 65 9.26 -12.02 10.91
N GLY A 66 9.31 -10.70 10.70
CA GLY A 66 9.73 -9.75 11.73
C GLY A 66 8.77 -9.77 12.92
N GLU A 67 7.46 -9.72 12.65
CA GLU A 67 6.42 -9.87 13.68
C GLU A 67 6.48 -11.25 14.35
N VAL A 68 6.66 -12.34 13.58
CA VAL A 68 6.80 -13.68 14.16
C VAL A 68 8.00 -13.78 15.11
N LYS A 69 9.14 -13.16 14.77
CA LYS A 69 10.30 -13.14 15.66
C LYS A 69 10.03 -12.36 16.95
N CYS A 70 9.35 -11.22 16.84
CA CYS A 70 8.93 -10.43 18.01
C CYS A 70 7.97 -11.23 18.91
N ALA A 71 6.94 -11.84 18.33
CA ALA A 71 6.01 -12.71 19.05
C ALA A 71 6.72 -13.92 19.68
N ALA A 72 7.68 -14.52 18.98
CA ALA A 72 8.48 -15.61 19.53
C ALA A 72 9.33 -15.17 20.73
N ASP A 73 9.78 -13.91 20.78
CA ASP A 73 10.46 -13.34 21.95
C ASP A 73 9.54 -13.21 23.15
N LEU A 74 8.34 -12.64 22.95
CA LEU A 74 7.31 -12.54 23.98
C LEU A 74 6.92 -13.93 24.51
N GLU A 75 6.71 -14.90 23.61
CA GLU A 75 6.45 -16.31 23.97
C GLU A 75 7.57 -16.91 24.81
N ARG A 76 8.85 -16.73 24.43
CA ARG A 76 10.01 -17.24 25.19
C ARG A 76 10.08 -16.63 26.59
N ARG A 77 9.77 -15.34 26.70
CA ARG A 77 9.74 -14.59 27.96
C ARG A 77 8.45 -14.83 28.76
N LYS A 78 7.54 -15.65 28.25
CA LYS A 78 6.23 -15.96 28.86
C LYS A 78 5.37 -14.71 29.09
N ILE A 79 5.53 -13.69 28.25
CA ILE A 79 4.74 -12.46 28.30
C ILE A 79 3.48 -12.67 27.46
N PRO A 80 2.26 -12.56 28.05
CA PRO A 80 1.03 -12.65 27.29
C PRO A 80 0.87 -11.42 26.37
N PHE A 81 0.33 -11.63 25.18
CA PHE A 81 0.06 -10.56 24.21
C PHE A 81 -1.13 -10.93 23.32
N THR A 82 -1.71 -9.91 22.70
CA THR A 82 -2.63 -10.06 21.57
C THR A 82 -2.00 -9.44 20.32
N TYR A 83 -2.43 -9.85 19.13
CA TYR A 83 -1.89 -9.38 17.86
C TYR A 83 -3.00 -8.71 17.06
N GLU A 84 -2.84 -7.42 16.76
CA GLU A 84 -3.76 -6.61 15.95
C GLU A 84 -5.23 -6.60 16.43
N THR A 85 -5.46 -6.69 17.75
CA THR A 85 -6.82 -6.67 18.32
C THR A 85 -7.29 -5.28 18.73
N THR A 86 -6.35 -4.40 19.09
CA THR A 86 -6.67 -3.08 19.64
C THR A 86 -6.51 -2.01 18.58
N THR A 87 -7.53 -1.19 18.41
CA THR A 87 -7.49 0.02 17.57
C THR A 87 -7.52 1.23 18.48
N VAL A 88 -6.65 2.21 18.20
CA VAL A 88 -6.57 3.46 18.95
C VAL A 88 -6.94 4.58 18.01
N GLU A 89 -7.89 5.41 18.42
CA GLU A 89 -8.24 6.63 17.71
C GLU A 89 -7.11 7.65 17.85
N TYR A 90 -6.79 8.35 16.77
CA TYR A 90 -5.81 9.43 16.77
C TYR A 90 -6.29 10.57 15.88
N GLN A 91 -5.99 11.80 16.28
CA GLN A 91 -6.29 13.00 15.50
C GLN A 91 -5.01 13.50 14.81
N HIS A 92 -5.17 14.01 13.59
CA HIS A 92 -4.09 14.66 12.85
C HIS A 92 -4.25 16.18 12.95
N LYS A 93 -3.15 16.94 12.78
CA LYS A 93 -3.22 18.40 12.74
C LYS A 93 -4.12 18.85 11.59
N VAL A 94 -4.87 19.93 11.83
CA VAL A 94 -5.64 20.63 10.78
C VAL A 94 -4.72 20.93 9.61
N GLN A 95 -5.15 20.57 8.41
CA GLN A 95 -4.46 20.85 7.16
C GLN A 95 -5.20 21.98 6.44
N HIS A 96 -4.45 22.85 5.78
CA HIS A 96 -5.02 23.92 4.96
C HIS A 96 -4.99 23.53 3.49
N TYR A 97 -6.08 23.85 2.78
CA TYR A 97 -6.21 23.67 1.35
C TYR A 97 -6.21 25.04 0.68
N THR A 98 -5.33 25.21 -0.29
CA THR A 98 -5.28 26.39 -1.16
C THR A 98 -5.56 25.91 -2.57
N PRO A 99 -6.68 26.34 -3.17
CA PRO A 99 -6.96 26.04 -4.57
C PRO A 99 -5.98 26.80 -5.48
N ASP A 100 -5.79 26.30 -6.69
CA ASP A 100 -4.90 26.95 -7.66
C ASP A 100 -5.50 28.29 -8.15
N PHE A 101 -6.82 28.37 -8.29
CA PHE A 101 -7.56 29.61 -8.61
C PHE A 101 -8.86 29.73 -7.82
N ASP A 102 -9.24 30.98 -7.52
CA ASP A 102 -10.46 31.34 -6.80
C ASP A 102 -11.30 32.28 -7.66
N LEU A 103 -12.45 31.80 -8.12
CA LEU A 103 -13.42 32.56 -8.93
C LEU A 103 -14.65 32.97 -8.08
N LYS A 104 -14.54 32.97 -6.75
CA LYS A 104 -15.60 33.21 -5.75
C LYS A 104 -16.68 32.14 -5.70
N ASP A 105 -17.31 31.82 -6.83
CA ASP A 105 -18.38 30.81 -6.91
C ASP A 105 -17.84 29.39 -7.06
N ILE A 106 -16.65 29.24 -7.64
CA ILE A 106 -15.97 27.96 -7.83
C ILE A 106 -14.48 28.10 -7.58
N TYR A 107 -13.92 27.09 -6.91
CA TYR A 107 -12.49 26.94 -6.72
C TYR A 107 -11.95 25.97 -7.75
N ILE A 108 -10.88 26.35 -8.44
CA ILE A 108 -10.30 25.54 -9.51
C ILE A 108 -8.97 24.95 -9.04
N GLU A 109 -8.83 23.64 -9.23
CA GLU A 109 -7.56 22.91 -9.07
C GLU A 109 -7.09 22.40 -10.43
N TYR A 110 -5.91 22.83 -10.86
CA TYR A 110 -5.26 22.27 -12.05
C TYR A 110 -4.41 21.07 -11.66
N LYS A 111 -4.54 19.94 -12.38
CA LYS A 111 -3.72 18.74 -12.13
C LYS A 111 -3.29 18.02 -13.40
N GLY A 112 -1.98 17.93 -13.60
CA GLY A 112 -1.37 16.98 -14.55
C GLY A 112 -1.32 15.55 -14.01
N LYS A 113 -1.12 15.39 -12.70
CA LYS A 113 -1.08 14.08 -12.02
C LYS A 113 -2.03 14.06 -10.84
N LEU A 114 -2.92 13.06 -10.83
CA LEU A 114 -3.87 12.81 -9.75
C LEU A 114 -3.39 11.61 -8.92
N ASP A 115 -2.44 11.85 -8.02
CA ASP A 115 -1.88 10.81 -7.17
C ASP A 115 -2.80 10.46 -5.97
N TYR A 116 -2.34 9.55 -5.11
CA TYR A 116 -3.11 9.11 -3.95
C TYR A 116 -3.33 10.24 -2.93
N GLU A 117 -2.29 11.00 -2.61
CA GLU A 117 -2.37 12.09 -1.63
C GLU A 117 -3.28 13.22 -2.11
N THR A 118 -3.22 13.59 -3.39
CA THR A 118 -4.11 14.60 -3.99
C THR A 118 -5.57 14.17 -3.88
N ARG A 119 -5.89 12.92 -4.23
CA ARG A 119 -7.26 12.39 -4.11
C ARG A 119 -7.74 12.38 -2.67
N LYS A 120 -6.88 11.97 -1.73
CA LYS A 120 -7.18 11.98 -0.30
C LYS A 120 -7.44 13.40 0.21
N LYS A 121 -6.62 14.37 -0.19
CA LYS A 121 -6.79 15.79 0.12
C LYS A 121 -8.13 16.31 -0.38
N LEU A 122 -8.44 16.15 -1.66
CA LEU A 122 -9.70 16.63 -2.26
C LEU A 122 -10.94 16.01 -1.60
N LEU A 123 -10.91 14.70 -1.30
CA LEU A 123 -12.00 14.04 -0.59
C LEU A 123 -12.16 14.57 0.84
N ALA A 124 -11.06 14.82 1.55
CA ALA A 124 -11.11 15.38 2.89
C ALA A 124 -11.69 16.80 2.89
N VAL A 125 -11.22 17.66 1.97
CA VAL A 125 -11.72 19.04 1.82
C VAL A 125 -13.21 19.06 1.54
N ARG A 126 -13.69 18.23 0.62
CA ARG A 126 -15.13 18.11 0.32
C ARG A 126 -15.92 17.59 1.52
N ALA A 127 -15.39 16.60 2.24
CA ALA A 127 -16.07 16.03 3.40
C ALA A 127 -16.23 17.06 4.53
N THR A 128 -15.24 17.94 4.74
CA THR A 128 -15.29 18.98 5.77
C THR A 128 -15.95 20.28 5.28
N ASN A 129 -16.08 20.50 3.97
CA ASN A 129 -16.66 21.70 3.36
C ASN A 129 -17.62 21.29 2.21
N PRO A 130 -18.79 20.73 2.53
CA PRO A 130 -19.70 20.17 1.52
C PRO A 130 -20.25 21.22 0.55
N ASP A 131 -20.34 22.48 0.96
CA ASP A 131 -20.84 23.59 0.16
C ASP A 131 -19.77 24.20 -0.77
N MET A 132 -18.50 23.85 -0.58
CA MET A 132 -17.39 24.33 -1.38
C MET A 132 -17.42 23.67 -2.77
N LYS A 133 -17.65 24.46 -3.82
CA LYS A 133 -17.61 23.98 -5.20
C LYS A 133 -16.16 23.92 -5.69
N ILE A 134 -15.70 22.71 -6.03
CA ILE A 134 -14.35 22.49 -6.55
C ILE A 134 -14.46 21.89 -7.96
N GLY A 135 -13.90 22.60 -8.94
CA GLY A 135 -13.69 22.15 -10.31
C GLY A 135 -12.25 21.72 -10.55
N ILE A 136 -12.04 20.56 -11.18
CA ILE A 136 -10.70 20.04 -11.46
C ILE A 136 -10.40 20.14 -12.96
N VAL A 137 -9.39 20.90 -13.33
CA VAL A 137 -8.90 20.94 -14.72
C VAL A 137 -7.77 19.93 -14.87
N PHE A 138 -8.00 18.86 -15.64
CA PHE A 138 -6.98 17.85 -15.89
C PHE A 138 -6.19 18.14 -17.16
N GLU A 139 -4.86 17.96 -17.12
CA GLU A 139 -4.05 17.99 -18.35
C GLU A 139 -4.41 16.82 -19.29
N LYS A 140 -4.68 15.66 -18.69
CA LYS A 140 -5.00 14.38 -19.38
C LYS A 140 -6.00 13.58 -18.53
N PRO A 141 -7.31 13.81 -18.65
CA PRO A 141 -8.33 13.15 -17.83
C PRO A 141 -8.41 11.64 -18.05
N ASN A 142 -7.94 11.16 -19.20
CA ASN A 142 -7.87 9.73 -19.56
C ASN A 142 -6.71 8.98 -18.89
N ASN A 143 -5.82 9.66 -18.18
CA ASN A 143 -4.77 9.00 -17.41
C ASN A 143 -5.37 8.14 -16.29
N LYS A 144 -4.74 7.00 -16.02
CA LYS A 144 -5.15 6.09 -14.96
C LYS A 144 -4.64 6.56 -13.60
N ILE A 145 -5.47 6.46 -12.56
CA ILE A 145 -5.09 6.81 -11.17
C ILE A 145 -3.85 6.05 -10.66
N THR A 146 -3.61 4.85 -11.20
CA THR A 146 -2.39 4.06 -11.01
C THR A 146 -2.14 3.23 -12.27
N LYS A 147 -0.89 2.78 -12.50
CA LYS A 147 -0.49 2.02 -13.70
C LYS A 147 -1.38 0.80 -13.99
N GLY A 148 -1.89 0.13 -12.96
CA GLY A 148 -2.74 -1.06 -13.07
C GLY A 148 -4.26 -0.80 -13.02
N SER A 149 -4.69 0.45 -12.81
CA SER A 149 -6.11 0.77 -12.65
C SER A 149 -6.87 0.75 -13.98
N LYS A 150 -8.16 0.42 -13.92
CA LYS A 150 -9.12 0.67 -15.02
C LYS A 150 -9.78 2.04 -14.91
N THR A 151 -9.68 2.68 -13.74
CA THR A 151 -10.26 4.00 -13.45
C THR A 151 -9.32 5.10 -13.92
N THR A 152 -9.84 6.01 -14.73
CA THR A 152 -9.15 7.22 -15.18
C THR A 152 -9.39 8.38 -14.22
N TYR A 153 -8.71 9.51 -14.40
CA TYR A 153 -8.90 10.69 -13.56
C TYR A 153 -10.33 11.24 -13.68
N GLY A 154 -10.83 11.39 -14.91
CA GLY A 154 -12.22 11.82 -15.16
C GLY A 154 -13.23 10.87 -14.51
N LYS A 155 -13.11 9.56 -14.76
CA LYS A 155 -13.98 8.54 -14.12
C LYS A 155 -13.91 8.57 -12.59
N TRP A 156 -12.74 8.88 -12.03
CA TRP A 156 -12.61 9.04 -10.59
C TRP A 156 -13.37 10.28 -10.12
N ALA A 157 -13.21 11.43 -10.78
CA ALA A 157 -13.91 12.66 -10.47
C ALA A 157 -15.43 12.47 -10.56
N ASP A 158 -15.94 11.86 -11.65
CA ASP A 158 -17.35 11.50 -11.81
C ASP A 158 -17.84 10.64 -10.65
N SER A 159 -17.11 9.57 -10.31
CA SER A 159 -17.50 8.64 -9.23
C SER A 159 -17.52 9.28 -7.85
N LYS A 160 -16.84 10.42 -7.68
CA LYS A 160 -16.77 11.18 -6.43
C LYS A 160 -17.58 12.47 -6.47
N GLY A 161 -18.26 12.74 -7.59
CA GLY A 161 -19.10 13.91 -7.82
C GLY A 161 -18.33 15.23 -7.94
N PHE A 162 -17.07 15.20 -8.36
CA PHE A 162 -16.31 16.43 -8.65
C PHE A 162 -16.61 16.92 -10.07
N LEU A 163 -16.79 18.23 -10.22
CA LEU A 163 -16.76 18.87 -11.54
C LEU A 163 -15.33 18.75 -12.10
N TRP A 164 -15.21 18.48 -13.39
CA TRP A 164 -13.90 18.43 -14.04
C TRP A 164 -13.98 18.77 -15.53
N SER A 165 -12.84 19.15 -16.09
CA SER A 165 -12.68 19.47 -17.51
C SER A 165 -11.33 18.97 -18.07
N ASP A 166 -11.22 18.93 -19.40
CA ASP A 166 -9.98 18.59 -20.12
C ASP A 166 -9.26 19.88 -20.55
N LYS A 167 -8.08 20.13 -19.96
CA LYS A 167 -7.11 21.21 -20.26
C LYS A 167 -7.56 22.65 -20.03
N THR A 168 -8.83 22.99 -20.19
CA THR A 168 -9.34 24.36 -20.12
C THR A 168 -10.45 24.51 -19.10
N VAL A 169 -10.57 25.71 -18.53
CA VAL A 169 -11.74 26.07 -17.71
C VAL A 169 -12.95 26.23 -18.64
N PRO A 170 -14.05 25.51 -18.42
CA PRO A 170 -15.27 25.68 -19.19
C PRO A 170 -15.95 27.04 -18.92
N GLU A 171 -16.68 27.57 -19.91
CA GLU A 171 -17.38 28.86 -19.78
C GLU A 171 -18.43 28.83 -18.67
N GLU A 172 -19.07 27.68 -18.43
CA GLU A 172 -20.07 27.52 -17.37
C GLU A 172 -19.51 27.64 -15.94
N TRP A 173 -18.20 27.77 -15.77
CA TRP A 173 -17.54 28.00 -14.48
C TRP A 173 -17.15 29.47 -14.26
N LEU A 174 -17.25 30.32 -15.29
CA LEU A 174 -16.88 31.74 -15.27
C LEU A 174 -18.09 32.62 -14.92
#